data_AF-A0A814B4A3-F1
#
_entry.id   AF-A0A814B4A3-F1
#
_cell.length_a   1.000
_cell.length_b   1.000
_cell.length_c   1.000
_cell.angle_alpha   90.00
_cell.angle_beta   90.00
_cell.angle_gamma   90.00
#
_symmetry.space_group_name_H-M   'P 1'
#
loop_
_entity.id
_entity.type
_entity.pdbx_description
1 polymer ?
#
loop_
_entity_poly.entity_id
_entity_poly.type
_entity_poly.pdbx_seq_one_letter_code
_entity_poly.pdbx_strand_id
1 'polypeptide(L)'
;MNGRTFLAKLDDEENIIKSKADSYNNLVGLDDNRLSEDVRTDINAVIGEVNLLLRGKLKQFRGLCQANVTKSTSGEPIPLDSDLEGFWDITYPLIDKVKEKFAKLDMRKAKQWAPVEEYDPNDINNRPRALDDRLKQLQPQQNKSSKIPVTKSSNDDLKKLIQERRKAAANSANQNHDVEIFVAPK
;
A
#
# COMPACT_ATOMS: atom_id res chain seq x y z
N MET A 1 -11.70 -3.20 -23.52
CA MET A 1 -10.62 -2.46 -24.24
C MET A 1 -9.64 -3.48 -24.80
N ASN A 2 -9.00 -3.24 -25.95
CA ASN A 2 -8.01 -4.19 -26.50
C ASN A 2 -6.56 -3.73 -26.23
N GLY A 3 -5.58 -4.57 -26.57
CA GLY A 3 -4.17 -4.30 -26.32
C GLY A 3 -3.66 -3.00 -26.94
N ARG A 4 -4.19 -2.58 -28.09
CA ARG A 4 -3.79 -1.29 -28.71
C ARG A 4 -4.27 -0.10 -27.89
N THR A 5 -5.49 -0.16 -27.36
CA THR A 5 -6.02 0.89 -26.47
C THR A 5 -5.22 0.97 -25.17
N PHE A 6 -4.87 -0.17 -24.58
CA PHE A 6 -4.08 -0.19 -23.35
C PHE A 6 -2.64 0.27 -23.56
N LEU A 7 -2.01 -0.02 -24.71
CA LEU A 7 -0.68 0.50 -25.03
C LEU A 7 -0.66 2.03 -25.07
N ALA A 8 -1.65 2.66 -25.71
CA ALA A 8 -1.73 4.12 -25.75
C ALA A 8 -1.87 4.71 -24.34
N LYS A 9 -2.78 4.16 -23.52
CA LYS A 9 -2.94 4.58 -22.12
C LYS A 9 -1.65 4.38 -21.30
N LEU A 10 -0.97 3.25 -21.51
CA LEU A 10 0.27 2.93 -20.81
C LEU A 10 1.40 3.89 -21.20
N ASP A 11 1.51 4.25 -22.48
CA ASP A 11 2.49 5.22 -22.97
C ASP A 11 2.26 6.59 -22.32
N ASP A 12 1.01 7.07 -22.27
CA ASP A 12 0.65 8.34 -21.61
C ASP A 12 1.05 8.33 -20.13
N GLU A 13 0.68 7.27 -19.42
CA GLU A 13 0.96 7.12 -18.00
C GLU A 13 2.46 7.00 -17.69
N GLU A 14 3.19 6.20 -18.46
CA GLU A 14 4.64 6.07 -18.36
C GLU A 14 5.32 7.42 -18.59
N ASN A 15 4.89 8.17 -19.61
CA ASN A 15 5.48 9.47 -19.94
C ASN A 15 5.27 10.48 -18.81
N ILE A 16 4.08 10.52 -18.21
CA ILE A 16 3.78 11.39 -17.06
C ILE A 16 4.71 11.09 -15.89
N ILE A 17 4.79 9.83 -15.45
CA ILE A 17 5.58 9.48 -14.26
C ILE A 17 7.08 9.56 -14.53
N LYS A 18 7.55 9.24 -15.75
CA LYS A 18 8.96 9.39 -16.16
C LYS A 18 9.37 10.86 -16.17
N SER A 19 8.59 11.70 -16.86
CA SER A 19 8.87 13.13 -16.94
C SER A 19 8.91 13.78 -15.56
N LYS A 20 7.99 13.39 -14.66
CA LYS A 20 7.99 13.87 -13.29
C LYS A 20 9.21 13.39 -12.51
N ALA A 21 9.58 12.13 -12.60
CA ALA A 21 10.78 11.59 -11.97
C ALA A 21 12.05 12.31 -12.44
N ASP A 22 12.19 12.52 -13.76
CA ASP A 22 13.34 13.22 -14.35
C ASP A 22 13.42 14.68 -13.86
N SER A 23 12.28 15.36 -13.72
CA SER A 23 12.25 16.73 -13.18
C SER A 23 12.77 16.81 -11.75
N TYR A 24 12.46 15.81 -10.92
CA TYR A 24 12.94 15.71 -9.54
C TYR A 24 14.40 15.27 -9.48
N ASN A 25 14.83 14.37 -10.37
CA ASN A 25 16.22 13.95 -10.47
C ASN A 25 17.13 15.14 -10.83
N ASN A 26 16.70 15.97 -11.80
CA ASN A 26 17.42 17.19 -12.17
C ASN A 26 17.45 18.21 -11.03
N LEU A 27 16.35 18.34 -10.27
CA LEU A 27 16.32 19.21 -9.10
C LEU A 27 17.36 18.77 -8.05
N VAL A 28 17.43 17.48 -7.72
CA VAL A 28 18.40 16.95 -6.76
C VAL A 28 19.83 17.19 -7.24
N GLY A 29 20.11 17.01 -8.54
CA GLY A 29 21.45 17.23 -9.10
C GLY A 29 21.90 18.69 -9.20
N LEU A 30 20.99 19.67 -9.12
CA LEU A 30 21.30 21.10 -9.24
C LEU A 30 21.29 21.84 -7.89
N ASP A 31 20.43 21.44 -6.96
CA ASP A 31 20.17 22.16 -5.69
C ASP A 31 20.82 21.45 -4.47
N ASP A 32 22.06 20.98 -4.61
CA ASP A 32 22.79 20.22 -3.58
C ASP A 32 22.91 20.97 -2.23
N ASN A 33 22.81 22.30 -2.20
CA ASN A 33 22.89 23.09 -0.97
C ASN A 33 21.53 23.59 -0.44
N ARG A 34 20.42 23.37 -1.16
CA ARG A 34 19.09 23.89 -0.79
C ARG A 34 18.15 22.82 -0.26
N LEU A 35 18.38 21.56 -0.62
CA LEU A 35 17.63 20.42 -0.11
C LEU A 35 18.33 19.80 1.10
N SER A 36 17.59 19.51 2.17
CA SER A 36 18.12 18.69 3.26
C SER A 36 18.32 17.24 2.79
N GLU A 37 19.20 16.49 3.46
CA GLU A 37 19.43 15.07 3.19
C GLU A 37 18.14 14.23 3.25
N ASP A 38 17.27 14.50 4.22
CA ASP A 38 15.98 13.81 4.35
C ASP A 38 15.12 14.01 3.09
N VAL A 39 15.06 15.23 2.57
CA VAL A 39 14.27 15.55 1.37
C VAL A 39 14.87 14.89 0.13
N ARG A 40 16.21 14.81 0.03
CA ARG A 40 16.86 14.09 -1.07
C ARG A 40 16.58 12.60 -0.98
N THR A 41 16.68 12.02 0.21
CA THR A 41 16.34 10.62 0.47
C THR A 41 14.90 10.33 0.05
N ASP A 42 13.94 11.17 0.44
CA ASP A 42 12.53 11.03 0.05
C ASP A 42 12.34 11.09 -1.47
N ILE A 43 12.94 12.09 -2.14
CA ILE A 43 12.86 12.23 -3.60
C ILE A 43 13.46 11.00 -4.29
N ASN A 44 14.65 10.56 -3.87
CA ASN A 44 15.32 9.40 -4.43
C ASN A 44 14.54 8.11 -4.21
N ALA A 45 13.87 7.96 -3.07
CA ALA A 45 12.98 6.83 -2.80
C ALA A 45 11.81 6.80 -3.78
N VAL A 46 11.13 7.93 -4.02
CA VAL A 46 10.03 8.02 -4.99
C VAL A 46 10.51 7.73 -6.42
N ILE A 47 11.66 8.29 -6.83
CA ILE A 47 12.26 8.00 -8.14
C ILE A 47 12.59 6.50 -8.27
N GLY A 48 13.13 5.88 -7.20
CA GLY A 48 13.40 4.45 -7.14
C GLY A 48 12.13 3.61 -7.36
N GLU A 49 11.03 3.97 -6.71
CA GLU A 49 9.74 3.30 -6.88
C GLU A 49 9.19 3.43 -8.31
N VAL A 50 9.30 4.61 -8.93
CA VAL A 50 8.94 4.82 -10.34
C VAL A 50 9.74 3.88 -11.24
N ASN A 51 11.05 3.81 -11.04
CA ASN A 51 11.93 2.96 -11.82
C ASN A 51 11.60 1.46 -11.66
N LEU A 52 11.28 1.03 -10.45
CA LEU A 52 10.83 -0.34 -10.18
C LEU A 52 9.48 -0.63 -10.86
N LEU A 53 8.54 0.31 -10.81
CA LEU A 53 7.23 0.17 -11.45
C LEU A 53 7.37 0.05 -12.98
N LEU A 54 8.19 0.93 -13.58
CA LEU A 54 8.49 0.94 -15.02
C LEU A 54 9.15 -0.37 -15.49
N ARG A 55 10.22 -0.79 -14.81
CA ARG A 55 11.00 -1.99 -15.17
C ARG A 55 10.31 -3.29 -14.78
N GLY A 56 9.35 -3.23 -13.87
CA GLY A 56 8.57 -4.36 -13.37
C GLY A 56 7.20 -4.45 -14.00
N LYS A 57 6.16 -3.99 -13.28
CA LYS A 57 4.75 -4.23 -13.65
C LYS A 57 4.35 -3.59 -14.97
N LEU A 58 4.83 -2.40 -15.29
CA LEU A 58 4.48 -1.73 -16.55
C LEU A 58 5.12 -2.43 -17.75
N LYS A 59 6.39 -2.87 -17.64
CA LYS A 59 7.04 -3.71 -18.66
C LYS A 59 6.29 -5.03 -18.88
N GLN A 60 5.84 -5.69 -17.81
CA GLN A 60 5.03 -6.92 -17.92
C GLN A 60 3.71 -6.65 -18.66
N PHE A 61 2.99 -5.58 -18.28
CA PHE A 61 1.73 -5.23 -18.90
C PHE A 61 1.88 -4.90 -20.39
N ARG A 62 2.93 -4.14 -20.76
CA ARG A 62 3.26 -3.84 -22.16
C ARG A 62 3.42 -5.12 -22.98
N GLY A 63 4.14 -6.10 -22.45
CA GLY A 63 4.34 -7.40 -23.11
C GLY A 63 3.02 -8.14 -23.37
N LEU A 64 2.12 -8.16 -22.38
CA LEU A 64 0.78 -8.75 -22.55
C LEU A 64 -0.03 -8.03 -23.63
N CYS A 65 -0.01 -6.70 -23.63
CA CYS A 65 -0.71 -5.92 -24.65
C CYS A 65 -0.14 -6.16 -26.06
N GLN A 66 1.19 -6.26 -26.20
CA GLN A 66 1.83 -6.57 -27.48
C GLN A 66 1.50 -7.98 -27.98
N ALA A 67 1.47 -8.98 -27.08
CA ALA A 67 1.05 -10.33 -27.42
C ALA A 67 -0.42 -10.39 -27.89
N ASN A 68 -1.32 -9.68 -27.20
CA ASN A 68 -2.72 -9.55 -27.60
C ASN A 68 -2.89 -8.91 -28.98
N VAL A 69 -2.11 -7.87 -29.30
CA VAL A 69 -2.16 -7.18 -30.61
C VAL A 69 -1.57 -8.05 -31.73
N THR A 70 -0.44 -8.70 -31.47
CA THR A 70 0.32 -9.43 -32.49
C THR A 70 -0.30 -10.80 -32.79
N LYS A 71 -1.04 -11.39 -31.83
CA LYS A 71 -1.65 -12.71 -31.93
C LYS A 71 -0.67 -13.79 -32.43
N SER A 72 0.60 -13.68 -31.99
CA SER A 72 1.67 -14.56 -32.48
C SER A 72 1.36 -16.02 -32.14
N THR A 73 1.43 -16.88 -33.15
CA THR A 73 1.09 -18.31 -33.09
C THR A 73 2.26 -19.20 -32.65
N SER A 74 3.19 -18.68 -31.83
CA SER A 74 4.38 -19.41 -31.36
C SER A 74 4.11 -20.43 -30.25
N GLY A 75 2.85 -20.87 -30.07
CA GLY A 75 2.45 -21.88 -29.07
C GLY A 75 2.23 -21.33 -27.64
N GLU A 76 2.41 -20.03 -27.42
CA GLU A 76 2.07 -19.39 -26.15
C GLU A 76 0.58 -19.00 -26.07
N PRO A 77 -0.05 -19.05 -24.88
CA PRO A 77 -1.41 -18.57 -24.70
C PRO A 77 -1.53 -17.08 -25.07
N ILE A 78 -2.47 -16.76 -25.96
CA ILE A 78 -2.73 -15.38 -26.37
C ILE A 78 -3.60 -14.71 -25.31
N PRO A 79 -3.17 -13.58 -24.70
CA PRO A 79 -3.99 -12.88 -23.71
C PRO A 79 -5.29 -12.36 -24.32
N LEU A 80 -6.40 -12.58 -23.60
CA LEU A 80 -7.71 -12.04 -23.94
C LEU A 80 -7.82 -10.57 -23.49
N ASP A 81 -8.76 -9.85 -24.08
CA ASP A 81 -9.05 -8.46 -23.69
C ASP A 81 -9.46 -8.35 -22.21
N SER A 82 -10.13 -9.37 -21.66
CA SER A 82 -10.46 -9.47 -20.23
C SER A 82 -9.24 -9.66 -19.34
N ASP A 83 -8.22 -10.38 -19.82
CA ASP A 83 -6.97 -10.58 -19.08
C ASP A 83 -6.21 -9.25 -18.97
N LEU A 84 -6.23 -8.44 -20.03
CA LEU A 84 -5.64 -7.11 -20.03
C LEU A 84 -6.38 -6.17 -19.08
N GLU A 85 -7.71 -6.23 -19.05
CA GLU A 85 -8.52 -5.43 -18.13
C GLU A 85 -8.21 -5.78 -16.66
N GLY A 86 -8.19 -7.07 -16.32
CA GLY A 86 -7.81 -7.51 -14.97
C GLY A 86 -6.38 -7.12 -14.57
N PHE A 87 -5.42 -7.20 -15.50
CA PHE A 87 -4.05 -6.74 -15.23
C PHE A 87 -3.99 -5.22 -15.04
N TRP A 88 -4.77 -4.46 -15.81
CA TRP A 88 -4.85 -3.01 -15.69
C TRP A 88 -5.43 -2.58 -14.36
N ASP A 89 -6.48 -3.24 -13.88
CA ASP A 89 -7.10 -2.95 -12.58
C ASP A 89 -6.14 -3.10 -11.40
N ILE A 90 -5.13 -3.96 -11.54
CA ILE A 90 -4.05 -4.12 -10.55
C ILE A 90 -2.92 -3.12 -10.79
N THR A 91 -2.64 -2.79 -12.04
CA THR A 91 -1.49 -1.96 -12.43
C THR A 91 -1.75 -0.47 -12.22
N TYR A 92 -2.93 0.01 -12.60
CA TYR A 92 -3.28 1.43 -12.50
C TYR A 92 -3.21 1.97 -11.06
N PRO A 93 -3.68 1.25 -10.02
CA PRO A 93 -3.49 1.69 -8.64
C PRO A 93 -2.02 1.86 -8.23
N LEU A 94 -1.08 1.13 -8.85
CA LEU A 94 0.35 1.32 -8.57
C LEU A 94 0.87 2.62 -9.19
N ILE A 95 0.40 2.96 -10.39
CA ILE A 95 0.69 4.24 -11.06
C ILE A 95 0.13 5.39 -10.21
N ASP A 96 -1.11 5.27 -9.76
CA ASP A 96 -1.80 6.30 -8.98
C ASP A 96 -1.09 6.56 -7.64
N LYS A 97 -0.63 5.51 -6.95
CA LYS A 97 0.18 5.64 -5.73
C LYS A 97 1.47 6.44 -5.94
N VAL A 98 2.14 6.23 -7.07
CA VAL A 98 3.37 6.98 -7.39
C VAL A 98 3.04 8.44 -7.72
N LYS A 99 1.94 8.71 -8.43
CA LYS A 99 1.45 10.07 -8.67
C LYS A 99 1.11 10.79 -7.36
N GLU A 100 0.47 10.10 -6.41
CA GLU A 100 0.18 10.65 -5.08
C GLU A 100 1.47 11.04 -4.34
N LYS A 101 2.52 10.20 -4.42
CA LYS A 101 3.83 10.51 -3.84
C LYS A 101 4.45 11.76 -4.45
N PHE A 102 4.35 11.93 -5.78
CA PHE A 102 4.78 13.17 -6.42
C PHE A 102 3.94 14.39 -6.00
N ALA A 103 2.63 14.24 -5.82
CA ALA A 103 1.79 15.33 -5.33
C ALA A 103 2.19 15.77 -3.91
N LYS A 104 2.59 14.83 -3.04
CA LYS A 104 3.15 15.14 -1.72
C LYS A 104 4.47 15.90 -1.82
N LEU A 105 5.36 15.48 -2.72
CA LEU A 105 6.61 16.21 -2.98
C LEU A 105 6.35 17.62 -3.53
N ASP A 106 5.35 17.78 -4.42
CA ASP A 106 4.98 19.09 -4.97
C ASP A 106 4.46 20.03 -3.87
N MET A 107 3.63 19.52 -2.96
CA MET A 107 3.16 20.28 -1.80
C MET A 107 4.32 20.69 -0.88
N ARG A 108 5.28 19.78 -0.64
CA ARG A 108 6.46 20.06 0.17
C ARG A 108 7.36 21.11 -0.50
N LYS A 109 7.55 21.02 -1.82
CA LYS A 109 8.28 21.99 -2.63
C LYS A 109 7.64 23.38 -2.55
N ALA A 110 6.31 23.48 -2.62
CA ALA A 110 5.58 24.75 -2.49
C ALA A 110 5.78 25.41 -1.12
N LYS A 111 6.02 24.61 -0.07
CA LYS A 111 6.38 25.06 1.28
C LYS A 111 7.89 25.22 1.49
N GLN A 112 8.67 25.38 0.42
CA GLN A 112 10.14 25.52 0.48
C GLN A 112 10.82 24.37 1.23
N TRP A 113 10.32 23.14 1.02
CA TRP A 113 10.85 21.92 1.64
C TRP A 113 10.66 21.78 3.14
N ALA A 114 9.90 22.70 3.76
CA ALA A 114 9.50 22.58 5.16
C ALA A 114 8.84 21.22 5.44
N PRO A 115 9.03 20.65 6.63
CA PRO A 115 8.33 19.43 7.04
C PRO A 115 6.82 19.58 6.77
N VAL A 116 6.25 18.60 6.06
CA VAL A 116 4.79 18.52 5.97
C VAL A 116 4.34 18.09 7.36
N GLU A 117 3.68 18.98 8.10
CA GLU A 117 3.00 18.58 9.34
C GLU A 117 2.05 17.43 9.00
N GLU A 118 2.42 16.22 9.40
CA GLU A 118 1.48 15.12 9.43
C GLU A 118 0.42 15.50 10.47
N TYR A 119 -0.83 15.60 10.03
CA TYR A 119 -1.95 15.78 10.94
C TYR A 119 -2.01 14.53 11.83
N ASP A 120 -1.54 14.66 13.08
CA ASP A 120 -1.85 13.71 14.14
C ASP A 120 -3.30 13.95 14.56
N PRO A 121 -4.23 12.99 14.35
CA PRO A 121 -5.60 13.12 14.81
C PRO A 121 -5.74 13.30 16.34
N ASN A 122 -4.67 13.09 17.11
CA ASN A 122 -4.62 13.23 18.56
C ASN A 122 -4.05 14.59 19.03
N ASP A 123 -3.53 15.44 18.14
CA ASP A 123 -3.08 16.78 18.51
C ASP A 123 -4.24 17.78 18.46
N ILE A 124 -4.85 17.98 19.64
CA ILE A 124 -6.01 18.85 19.86
C ILE A 124 -5.70 20.32 19.51
N ASN A 125 -4.41 20.73 19.48
CA ASN A 125 -4.04 22.13 19.31
C ASN A 125 -4.05 22.62 17.85
N ASN A 126 -4.03 21.72 16.86
CA ASN A 126 -3.90 22.10 15.44
C ASN A 126 -5.16 21.81 14.60
N ARG A 127 -6.33 21.64 15.25
CA ARG A 127 -7.58 21.35 14.55
C ARG A 127 -8.09 22.58 13.77
N PRO A 128 -8.31 22.50 12.45
CA PRO A 128 -8.93 23.59 11.70
C PRO A 128 -10.37 23.82 12.18
N ARG A 129 -10.69 25.05 12.59
CA ARG A 129 -12.02 25.48 13.10
C ARG A 129 -13.21 25.20 12.16
N ALA A 130 -12.95 24.85 10.90
CA ALA A 130 -13.99 24.58 9.90
C ALA A 130 -14.73 23.23 10.09
N LEU A 131 -14.25 22.34 10.97
CA LEU A 131 -14.90 21.04 11.24
C LEU A 131 -15.88 21.05 12.43
N ASP A 132 -15.97 22.15 13.19
CA ASP A 132 -16.81 22.21 14.39
C ASP A 132 -18.31 22.39 14.07
N ASP A 133 -18.63 23.13 13.00
CA ASP A 133 -20.03 23.47 12.69
C ASP A 133 -20.83 22.31 12.06
N ARG A 134 -20.18 21.31 11.47
CA ARG A 134 -20.90 20.15 10.88
C ARG A 134 -21.23 19.04 11.88
N LEU A 135 -20.65 19.04 13.08
CA LEU A 135 -20.89 17.98 14.06
C LEU A 135 -22.07 18.28 15.02
N LYS A 136 -22.52 19.54 15.09
CA LYS A 136 -23.65 19.94 15.97
C LYS A 136 -25.04 19.68 15.38
N GLN A 137 -25.17 19.40 14.08
CA GLN A 137 -26.47 19.20 13.43
C GLN A 137 -26.92 17.73 13.30
N LEU A 138 -26.12 16.76 13.76
CA LEU A 138 -26.45 15.32 13.65
C LEU A 138 -26.59 14.61 15.00
N GLN A 139 -26.95 15.31 16.08
CA GLN A 139 -27.34 14.63 17.33
C GLN A 139 -28.80 14.15 17.24
N PRO A 140 -29.07 12.82 17.30
CA PRO A 140 -30.42 12.32 17.52
C PRO A 140 -30.81 12.52 18.98
N GLN A 141 -32.03 12.99 19.18
CA GLN A 141 -32.73 13.12 20.46
C GLN A 141 -32.63 11.84 21.31
N GLN A 142 -32.13 11.97 22.54
CA GLN A 142 -32.09 10.88 23.53
C GLN A 142 -33.51 10.63 24.09
N ASN A 143 -34.13 9.51 23.69
CA ASN A 143 -35.29 8.94 24.36
C ASN A 143 -34.87 8.09 25.57
N LYS A 144 -35.72 8.13 26.62
CA LYS A 144 -35.52 7.53 27.96
C LYS A 144 -35.67 5.99 27.99
N SER A 145 -35.13 5.40 29.07
CA SER A 145 -35.17 4.00 29.58
C SER A 145 -34.06 3.09 29.01
N SER A 146 -33.36 2.23 29.75
CA SER A 146 -33.59 1.57 31.04
C SER A 146 -32.25 1.09 31.66
N LYS A 147 -32.18 1.03 32.99
CA LYS A 147 -31.01 0.65 33.81
C LYS A 147 -30.49 -0.77 33.54
N ILE A 148 -29.17 -0.96 33.38
CA ILE A 148 -28.42 -2.18 33.77
C ILE A 148 -27.02 -1.79 34.27
N PRO A 149 -26.54 -2.25 35.45
CA PRO A 149 -25.24 -1.83 36.01
C PRO A 149 -24.05 -2.65 35.48
N VAL A 150 -22.91 -1.97 35.34
CA VAL A 150 -21.57 -2.52 35.06
C VAL A 150 -21.07 -3.35 36.25
N THR A 151 -20.61 -4.59 36.01
CA THR A 151 -19.79 -5.35 36.99
C THR A 151 -18.34 -5.44 36.52
N LYS A 152 -17.46 -4.77 37.25
CA LYS A 152 -16.00 -4.91 37.20
C LYS A 152 -15.59 -6.19 37.94
N SER A 153 -15.53 -7.33 37.26
CA SER A 153 -14.90 -8.53 37.79
C SER A 153 -14.29 -9.33 36.65
N SER A 154 -13.14 -9.95 36.92
CA SER A 154 -12.53 -11.02 36.11
C SER A 154 -11.50 -10.66 35.01
N ASN A 155 -10.74 -9.57 35.19
CA ASN A 155 -9.45 -9.47 34.47
C ASN A 155 -8.39 -10.45 35.01
N ASP A 156 -8.48 -10.85 36.27
CA ASP A 156 -7.52 -11.78 36.88
C ASP A 156 -7.80 -13.25 36.50
N ASP A 157 -9.07 -13.61 36.33
CA ASP A 157 -9.47 -14.96 35.90
C ASP A 157 -9.08 -15.21 34.44
N LEU A 158 -9.19 -14.20 33.58
CA LEU A 158 -8.77 -14.30 32.18
C LEU A 158 -7.24 -14.44 32.06
N LYS A 159 -6.49 -13.73 32.90
CA LYS A 159 -5.02 -13.86 32.96
C LYS A 159 -4.59 -15.24 33.45
N LYS A 160 -5.26 -15.80 34.47
CA LYS A 160 -5.01 -17.16 34.95
C LYS A 160 -5.27 -18.21 33.86
N LEU A 161 -6.38 -18.09 33.13
CA LEU A 161 -6.73 -19.04 32.07
C LEU A 161 -5.68 -19.07 30.93
N ILE A 162 -5.16 -17.90 30.54
CA ILE A 162 -4.12 -17.81 29.50
C ILE A 162 -2.80 -18.44 29.98
N GLN A 163 -2.44 -18.25 31.24
CA GLN A 163 -1.20 -18.80 31.79
C GLN A 163 -1.26 -20.33 31.97
N GLU A 164 -2.42 -20.86 32.34
CA GLU A 164 -2.63 -22.29 32.50
C GLU A 164 -2.59 -23.03 31.15
N ARG A 165 -3.19 -22.45 30.10
CA ARG A 165 -3.07 -22.95 28.71
C ARG A 165 -1.63 -22.99 28.21
N ARG A 166 -0.80 -21.99 28.54
CA ARG A 166 0.63 -21.98 28.15
C ARG A 166 1.44 -23.07 28.85
N LYS A 167 1.17 -23.35 30.14
CA LYS A 167 1.86 -24.41 30.88
C LYS A 167 1.46 -25.81 30.40
N ALA A 168 0.18 -26.01 30.07
CA ALA A 168 -0.28 -27.30 29.53
C ALA A 168 0.35 -27.64 28.17
N ALA A 169 0.51 -26.64 27.28
CA ALA A 169 1.13 -26.84 25.97
C ALA A 169 2.63 -27.19 26.04
N ALA A 170 3.34 -26.70 27.07
CA ALA A 170 4.76 -27.02 27.28
C ALA A 170 4.97 -28.46 27.78
N ASN A 171 4.01 -29.04 28.52
CA ASN A 171 4.07 -30.43 29.00
C ASN A 171 3.65 -31.46 27.94
N SER A 172 2.89 -31.07 26.91
CA SER A 172 2.50 -31.95 25.80
C SER A 172 3.57 -32.11 24.70
N ALA A 173 4.70 -31.41 24.79
CA ALA A 173 5.80 -31.50 23.82
C ALA A 173 6.82 -32.62 24.13
N ASN A 174 6.56 -33.49 25.12
CA ASN A 174 7.45 -34.60 25.47
C ASN A 174 6.69 -35.95 25.55
N GLN A 175 6.22 -36.41 24.40
CA GLN A 175 5.89 -37.82 24.15
C GLN A 175 6.47 -38.18 22.78
N ASN A 176 7.71 -38.69 22.80
CA ASN A 176 8.34 -39.37 21.69
C ASN A 176 7.44 -40.55 21.28
N HIS A 177 6.81 -40.46 20.10
CA HIS A 177 6.39 -41.65 19.38
C HIS A 177 7.57 -42.11 18.54
N ASP A 178 8.13 -43.25 18.92
CA ASP A 178 8.98 -44.08 18.06
C ASP A 178 8.22 -44.37 16.76
N VAL A 179 8.74 -43.87 15.64
CA VAL A 179 8.29 -44.31 14.32
C VAL A 179 9.21 -45.46 13.93
N GLU A 180 8.75 -46.70 14.14
CA GLU A 180 9.38 -47.88 13.56
C GLU A 180 9.46 -47.74 12.03
N ILE A 181 10.69 -47.60 11.51
CA ILE A 181 10.97 -47.66 10.07
C ILE A 181 10.92 -49.13 9.67
N PHE A 182 9.82 -49.55 9.07
CA PHE A 182 9.71 -50.87 8.45
C PHE A 182 10.49 -50.88 7.13
N VAL A 183 11.74 -51.35 7.19
CA VAL A 183 12.53 -51.72 6.00
C VAL A 183 12.12 -53.13 5.58
N ALA A 184 11.49 -53.28 4.42
CA ALA A 184 11.15 -54.57 3.85
C ALA A 184 12.41 -55.31 3.34
N PRO A 185 12.66 -56.56 3.71
CA PRO A 185 13.61 -57.41 3.02
C PRO A 185 12.94 -58.27 1.95
N LYS A 186 13.73 -58.72 0.97
CA LYS A 186 13.41 -59.85 0.08
C LYS A 186 13.42 -61.16 0.84
#